data_AF-A0A940F181-F1
#
_entry.id   AF-A0A940F181-F1
#
_cell.length_a   1.000
_cell.length_b   1.000
_cell.length_c   1.000
_cell.angle_alpha   90.00
_cell.angle_beta   90.00
_cell.angle_gamma   90.00
#
_symmetry.space_group_name_H-M   'P 1'
#
loop_
_entity.id
_entity.type
_entity.pdbx_description
1 polymer ?
#
loop_
_entity_poly.entity_id
_entity_poly.type
_entity_poly.pdbx_seq_one_letter_code
_entity_poly.pdbx_strand_id
1 'polypeptide(L)'
;MREVPMKKIALALVIASVALIAPAAQGASSHALIQGSGSSWAANAINQWVADVANQGLRVVFTANGAAQGRKDYANRSNDFAVSDIPFRGKDPTTGQADTPLGRSFAYLPIAAGGTAFPYHVEVGGKLVRNVRLSGETIAKIFTSKITNWNDPQITKDNNGHALPSIPIIPVVHSEGAGVTNQFTTYLAKQFPAIWASCNGGLAKETEYFPLNCGRSSGNQKAQAGSDGVMNFIKSAGANGSIGMEEYSYPLLANFPAAKVLNKAGYYTLPTQYNVAVALTKAIINNDPSSPTYLTQKLDYVYTNADRRTYPLSSYVYAIIPTAADDSRMTTAKRQTIADFLYYSICQGQAEIGPVGYSSLPVNLVQAGFQQIAKLKTADAGVDLTKRDVRTCHNPTFIPGKPNQNYLAKIAPQPPACDKLGAGPCAAGAGAFNANPGTAKPGATNPGTGPAAPGATPTAGSPGTGKAPTTGDPTLGDGTVDGSDATAAGNVVATTLPADAGSGPPAALTVLVIALLALALLVPAGVGRWLVGRRGGTP
;
A
#
# COMPACT_ATOMS: atom_id res chain seq x y z
N MET A 1 21.47 29.33 -86.84
CA MET A 1 20.33 30.20 -87.19
C MET A 1 19.15 29.79 -86.34
N ARG A 2 18.25 30.72 -85.99
CA ARG A 2 17.05 30.56 -85.14
C ARG A 2 17.28 30.14 -83.68
N GLU A 3 16.69 30.75 -82.65
CA GLU A 3 16.16 32.12 -82.49
C GLU A 3 16.57 32.68 -81.10
N VAL A 4 16.28 33.95 -80.84
CA VAL A 4 16.79 34.78 -79.73
C VAL A 4 15.57 35.51 -79.15
N PRO A 5 15.34 35.57 -77.80
CA PRO A 5 15.72 36.80 -77.08
C PRO A 5 15.94 36.73 -75.54
N MET A 6 16.96 37.49 -75.07
CA MET A 6 16.88 38.52 -73.99
C MET A 6 16.47 38.12 -72.54
N LYS A 7 16.82 38.85 -71.46
CA LYS A 7 17.73 40.00 -71.21
C LYS A 7 17.99 40.10 -69.69
N LYS A 8 19.19 40.58 -69.31
CA LYS A 8 19.51 41.41 -68.11
C LYS A 8 19.13 40.85 -66.71
N ILE A 9 20.05 40.69 -65.76
CA ILE A 9 20.90 41.72 -65.10
C ILE A 9 20.08 42.83 -64.44
N ALA A 10 19.88 42.73 -63.11
CA ALA A 10 20.12 43.82 -62.16
C ALA A 10 20.24 43.26 -60.73
N LEU A 11 21.13 43.84 -59.92
CA LEU A 11 21.28 43.58 -58.49
C LEU A 11 20.40 44.54 -57.69
N ALA A 12 19.67 44.03 -56.70
CA ALA A 12 19.07 44.86 -55.64
C ALA A 12 19.03 44.08 -54.33
N LEU A 13 19.83 44.51 -53.32
CA LEU A 13 19.60 44.10 -51.94
C LEU A 13 18.39 44.88 -51.40
N VAL A 14 17.38 44.17 -50.92
CA VAL A 14 16.38 44.71 -49.99
C VAL A 14 16.31 43.76 -48.80
N ILE A 15 16.55 44.31 -47.61
CA ILE A 15 16.50 43.56 -46.35
C ILE A 15 15.02 43.35 -45.98
N ALA A 16 14.57 42.11 -46.04
CA ALA A 16 13.24 41.70 -45.57
C ALA A 16 13.39 40.69 -44.43
N SER A 17 13.86 41.17 -43.27
CA SER A 17 13.99 40.39 -42.04
C SER A 17 12.62 40.06 -41.45
N VAL A 18 11.90 39.12 -42.08
CA VAL A 18 10.68 38.54 -41.51
C VAL A 18 11.08 37.68 -40.32
N ALA A 19 11.19 38.33 -39.16
CA ALA A 19 11.24 37.65 -37.88
C ALA A 19 9.94 36.86 -37.73
N LEU A 20 10.01 35.53 -37.87
CA LEU A 20 8.94 34.63 -37.48
C LEU A 20 8.77 34.74 -35.97
N ILE A 21 7.88 35.64 -35.55
CA ILE A 21 7.38 35.72 -34.18
C ILE A 21 6.57 34.44 -33.94
N ALA A 22 7.28 33.37 -33.54
CA ALA A 22 6.66 32.21 -32.95
C ALA A 22 5.86 32.67 -31.72
N PRO A 23 4.57 32.31 -31.57
CA PRO A 23 3.80 32.68 -30.40
C PRO A 23 4.46 32.13 -29.12
N ALA A 24 5.04 33.03 -28.33
CA ALA A 24 5.59 32.66 -27.03
C ALA A 24 4.46 32.18 -26.11
N ALA A 25 4.75 31.17 -25.30
CA ALA A 25 3.84 30.57 -24.33
C ALA A 25 2.49 30.08 -24.91
N GLN A 26 2.49 28.87 -25.48
CA GLN A 26 1.50 27.91 -24.97
C GLN A 26 1.73 27.80 -23.47
N GLY A 27 0.69 28.06 -22.66
CA GLY A 27 0.80 28.02 -21.20
C GLY A 27 1.27 26.64 -20.76
N ALA A 28 2.49 26.56 -20.21
CA ALA A 28 3.00 25.31 -19.66
C ALA A 28 2.05 24.86 -18.55
N SER A 29 1.54 23.62 -18.65
CA SER A 29 0.68 23.04 -17.62
C SER A 29 1.37 23.16 -16.27
N SER A 30 0.69 23.75 -15.28
CA SER A 30 1.19 23.87 -13.90
C SER A 30 1.57 22.53 -13.30
N HIS A 31 0.95 21.45 -13.80
CA HIS A 31 1.13 20.09 -13.34
C HIS A 31 1.57 19.18 -14.50
N ALA A 32 2.50 18.29 -14.22
CA ALA A 32 2.88 17.18 -15.09
C ALA A 32 2.53 15.83 -14.45
N LEU A 33 2.47 14.77 -15.26
CA LEU A 33 2.38 13.40 -14.75
C LEU A 33 3.60 13.09 -13.88
N ILE A 34 3.35 12.67 -12.64
CA ILE A 34 4.37 12.10 -11.75
C ILE A 34 4.15 10.61 -11.56
N GLN A 35 5.25 9.87 -11.50
CA GLN A 35 5.25 8.43 -11.23
C GLN A 35 5.95 8.16 -9.90
N GLY A 36 5.34 7.34 -9.05
CA GLY A 36 5.93 6.87 -7.80
C GLY A 36 5.85 5.36 -7.65
N SER A 37 6.68 4.81 -6.78
CA SER A 37 6.65 3.38 -6.45
C SER A 37 7.09 3.09 -5.02
N GLY A 38 6.79 1.88 -4.56
CA GLY A 38 7.30 1.32 -3.31
C GLY A 38 6.24 0.65 -2.45
N SER A 39 6.10 1.12 -1.22
CA SER A 39 5.31 0.49 -0.16
C SER A 39 3.88 0.11 -0.56
N SER A 40 3.59 -1.18 -0.55
CA SER A 40 2.25 -1.75 -0.58
C SER A 40 1.46 -1.41 0.69
N TRP A 41 2.11 -1.42 1.85
CA TRP A 41 1.51 -1.06 3.15
C TRP A 41 0.85 0.34 3.12
N ALA A 42 1.41 1.29 2.37
CA ALA A 42 0.84 2.63 2.19
C ALA A 42 -0.18 2.77 1.04
N ALA A 43 -0.34 1.75 0.19
CA ALA A 43 -0.99 1.91 -1.11
C ALA A 43 -2.47 2.30 -1.03
N ASN A 44 -3.22 1.82 -0.03
CA ASN A 44 -4.64 2.17 0.11
C ASN A 44 -4.83 3.67 0.46
N ALA A 45 -3.99 4.25 1.33
CA ALA A 45 -3.99 5.69 1.58
C ALA A 45 -3.59 6.51 0.35
N ILE A 46 -2.58 6.04 -0.39
CA ILE A 46 -2.10 6.71 -1.60
C ILE A 46 -3.18 6.68 -2.68
N ASN A 47 -3.81 5.53 -2.93
CA ASN A 47 -4.84 5.37 -3.94
C ASN A 47 -6.09 6.23 -3.64
N GLN A 48 -6.47 6.37 -2.37
CA GLN A 48 -7.50 7.33 -1.95
C GLN A 48 -7.10 8.76 -2.36
N TRP A 49 -5.94 9.24 -1.94
CA TRP A 49 -5.48 10.59 -2.28
C TRP A 49 -5.32 10.82 -3.78
N VAL A 50 -4.89 9.81 -4.56
CA VAL A 50 -4.80 9.90 -6.02
C VAL A 50 -6.18 10.09 -6.66
N ALA A 51 -7.22 9.43 -6.14
CA ALA A 51 -8.60 9.67 -6.57
C ALA A 51 -9.09 11.07 -6.16
N ASP A 52 -8.81 11.50 -4.93
CA ASP A 52 -9.23 12.81 -4.38
C ASP A 52 -8.65 13.99 -5.19
N VAL A 53 -7.41 13.83 -5.70
CA VAL A 53 -6.73 14.88 -6.49
C VAL A 53 -6.94 14.80 -8.00
N ALA A 54 -7.47 13.70 -8.53
CA ALA A 54 -7.67 13.53 -9.97
C ALA A 54 -8.58 14.62 -10.57
N ASN A 55 -9.65 14.97 -9.86
CA ASN A 55 -10.57 16.06 -10.22
C ASN A 55 -9.96 17.46 -10.07
N GLN A 56 -8.80 17.58 -9.43
CA GLN A 56 -8.02 18.82 -9.27
C GLN A 56 -6.98 18.98 -10.40
N GLY A 57 -6.99 18.09 -11.41
CA GLY A 57 -6.05 18.09 -12.53
C GLY A 57 -4.70 17.42 -12.25
N LEU A 58 -4.45 17.01 -11.01
CA LEU A 58 -3.21 16.35 -10.61
C LEU A 58 -3.15 14.92 -11.18
N ARG A 59 -2.05 14.61 -11.88
CA ARG A 59 -1.84 13.32 -12.55
C ARG A 59 -0.73 12.56 -11.83
N VAL A 60 -1.14 11.57 -11.04
CA VAL A 60 -0.27 10.75 -10.20
C VAL A 60 -0.48 9.28 -10.55
N VAL A 61 0.60 8.54 -10.72
CA VAL A 61 0.60 7.07 -10.83
C VAL A 61 1.47 6.53 -9.70
N PHE A 62 0.99 5.52 -8.97
CA PHE A 62 1.74 4.85 -7.92
C PHE A 62 1.75 3.33 -8.12
N THR A 63 2.95 2.74 -8.08
CA THR A 63 3.16 1.29 -8.24
C THR A 63 3.57 0.66 -6.91
N ALA A 64 2.66 -0.08 -6.29
CA ALA A 64 2.92 -0.85 -5.07
C ALA A 64 3.80 -2.09 -5.39
N ASN A 65 5.12 -1.96 -5.30
CA ASN A 65 6.11 -2.99 -5.64
C ASN A 65 7.07 -3.36 -4.49
N GLY A 66 6.76 -2.93 -3.27
CA GLY A 66 7.56 -3.19 -2.07
C GLY A 66 8.51 -2.03 -1.73
N ALA A 67 8.64 -1.72 -0.44
CA ALA A 67 9.43 -0.60 0.07
C ALA A 67 10.89 -0.61 -0.45
N ALA A 68 11.51 -1.79 -0.54
CA ALA A 68 12.85 -1.97 -1.07
C ALA A 68 12.97 -1.60 -2.56
N GLN A 69 11.95 -1.90 -3.35
CA GLN A 69 11.98 -1.60 -4.78
C GLN A 69 11.72 -0.11 -5.02
N GLY A 70 10.79 0.52 -4.28
CA GLY A 70 10.61 1.97 -4.32
C GLY A 70 11.89 2.77 -4.02
N ARG A 71 12.70 2.32 -3.05
CA ARG A 71 14.03 2.92 -2.77
C ARG A 71 15.00 2.75 -3.95
N LYS A 72 15.06 1.58 -4.58
CA LYS A 72 15.90 1.31 -5.76
C LYS A 72 15.45 2.12 -6.98
N ASP A 73 14.16 2.13 -7.27
CA ASP A 73 13.53 2.93 -8.33
C ASP A 73 13.79 4.43 -8.14
N TYR A 74 13.84 4.90 -6.88
CA TYR A 74 14.21 6.28 -6.55
C TYR A 74 15.68 6.56 -6.85
N ALA A 75 16.59 5.74 -6.33
CA ALA A 75 18.03 5.92 -6.50
C ALA A 75 18.44 5.88 -7.99
N ASN A 76 17.86 4.94 -8.74
CA ASN A 76 18.08 4.75 -10.17
C ASN A 76 17.42 5.82 -11.06
N ARG A 77 16.72 6.82 -10.48
CA ARG A 77 15.96 7.83 -11.24
C ARG A 77 14.96 7.18 -12.21
N SER A 78 14.31 6.11 -11.77
CA SER A 78 13.23 5.43 -12.51
C SER A 78 11.86 6.06 -12.20
N ASN A 79 11.60 6.38 -10.92
CA ASN A 79 10.42 7.12 -10.48
C ASN A 79 10.73 8.61 -10.20
N ASP A 80 9.70 9.43 -10.02
CA ASP A 80 9.84 10.84 -9.63
C ASP A 80 9.92 11.00 -8.11
N PHE A 81 9.12 10.22 -7.37
CA PHE A 81 9.14 10.07 -5.91
C PHE A 81 9.00 8.59 -5.53
N ALA A 82 9.30 8.22 -4.28
CA ALA A 82 9.01 6.87 -3.78
C ALA A 82 8.23 6.92 -2.46
N VAL A 83 7.72 5.78 -2.02
CA VAL A 83 7.17 5.61 -0.66
C VAL A 83 7.80 4.37 -0.01
N SER A 84 8.30 4.52 1.21
CA SER A 84 8.96 3.46 1.97
C SER A 84 8.72 3.62 3.45
N ASP A 85 8.48 2.51 4.15
CA ASP A 85 8.33 2.42 5.61
C ASP A 85 9.69 2.42 6.33
N ILE A 86 10.75 2.26 5.54
CA ILE A 86 12.12 1.99 5.95
C ILE A 86 13.02 3.04 5.28
N PRO A 87 13.97 3.69 5.98
CA PRO A 87 14.98 4.50 5.32
C PRO A 87 15.92 3.65 4.44
N PHE A 88 16.62 4.31 3.51
CA PHE A 88 17.84 3.78 2.89
C PHE A 88 18.78 3.23 3.97
N ARG A 89 19.10 1.94 3.88
CA ARG A 89 19.84 1.18 4.89
C ARG A 89 21.37 1.30 4.74
N GLY A 90 21.83 1.97 3.68
CA GLY A 90 23.24 2.08 3.28
C GLY A 90 23.74 0.78 2.63
N LYS A 91 23.65 -0.31 3.39
CA LYS A 91 23.79 -1.69 2.91
C LYS A 91 22.64 -2.51 3.51
N ASP A 92 21.90 -3.20 2.66
CA ASP A 92 20.86 -4.11 3.15
C ASP A 92 21.49 -5.31 3.90
N PRO A 93 21.10 -5.60 5.16
CA PRO A 93 21.74 -6.62 5.97
C PRO A 93 21.46 -8.06 5.54
N THR A 94 20.48 -8.30 4.66
CA THR A 94 20.01 -9.65 4.30
C THR A 94 20.51 -10.09 2.92
N THR A 95 20.44 -9.20 1.93
CA THR A 95 20.96 -9.42 0.56
C THR A 95 22.39 -8.95 0.39
N GLY A 96 22.92 -8.18 1.34
CA GLY A 96 24.25 -7.59 1.29
C GLY A 96 24.44 -6.49 0.23
N GLN A 97 23.38 -6.10 -0.48
CA GLN A 97 23.45 -5.12 -1.55
C GLN A 97 23.56 -3.68 -1.03
N ALA A 98 24.07 -2.77 -1.86
CA ALA A 98 24.02 -1.34 -1.57
C ALA A 98 22.57 -0.84 -1.60
N ASP A 99 22.18 -0.08 -0.58
CA ASP A 99 20.86 0.54 -0.45
C ASP A 99 21.06 2.02 -0.12
N THR A 100 21.50 2.76 -1.13
CA THR A 100 21.84 4.19 -1.07
C THR A 100 21.06 4.93 -2.16
N PRO A 101 20.87 6.25 -2.04
CA PRO A 101 20.16 7.04 -3.07
C PRO A 101 20.94 7.26 -4.37
N LEU A 102 22.11 6.62 -4.57
CA LEU A 102 22.98 6.77 -5.75
C LEU A 102 23.18 8.24 -6.20
N GLY A 103 23.52 9.08 -5.21
CA GLY A 103 23.76 10.51 -5.41
C GLY A 103 22.53 11.32 -5.84
N ARG A 104 21.30 10.83 -5.64
CA ARG A 104 20.06 11.60 -5.82
C ARG A 104 19.65 12.23 -4.49
N SER A 105 19.68 13.54 -4.40
CA SER A 105 19.29 14.31 -3.21
C SER A 105 17.84 14.00 -2.84
N PHE A 106 17.58 13.83 -1.54
CA PHE A 106 16.26 13.40 -1.06
C PHE A 106 15.87 14.04 0.29
N ALA A 107 14.62 13.82 0.71
CA ALA A 107 14.18 13.92 2.10
C ALA A 107 13.07 12.88 2.38
N TYR A 108 13.00 12.40 3.62
CA TYR A 108 11.84 11.66 4.11
C TYR A 108 10.75 12.62 4.57
N LEU A 109 9.52 12.39 4.11
CA LEU A 109 8.33 13.12 4.48
C LEU A 109 7.32 12.11 5.04
N PRO A 110 7.01 12.10 6.35
CA PRO A 110 5.98 11.23 6.90
C PRO A 110 4.62 11.55 6.28
N ILE A 111 3.90 10.56 5.74
CA ILE A 111 2.61 10.76 5.05
C ILE A 111 1.39 10.20 5.79
N ALA A 112 1.54 9.07 6.48
CA ALA A 112 0.48 8.43 7.25
C ALA A 112 1.04 7.65 8.45
N ALA A 113 0.17 7.34 9.40
CA ALA A 113 0.39 6.32 10.41
C ALA A 113 -0.57 5.13 10.20
N GLY A 114 -0.24 3.97 10.72
CA GLY A 114 -1.04 2.75 10.57
C GLY A 114 -0.59 1.67 11.54
N GLY A 115 -1.04 0.44 11.33
CA GLY A 115 -0.67 -0.67 12.22
C GLY A 115 -0.55 -1.99 11.50
N THR A 116 0.53 -2.72 11.78
CA THR A 116 0.74 -4.08 11.28
C THR A 116 -0.26 -5.03 11.97
N ALA A 117 -1.36 -5.31 11.28
CA ALA A 117 -2.41 -6.26 11.65
C ALA A 117 -2.00 -7.70 11.31
N PHE A 118 -2.72 -8.66 11.90
CA PHE A 118 -2.56 -10.10 11.63
C PHE A 118 -3.86 -10.68 11.08
N PRO A 119 -4.15 -10.50 9.77
CA PRO A 119 -5.29 -11.13 9.11
C PRO A 119 -5.18 -12.66 9.17
N TYR A 120 -6.29 -13.36 9.38
CA TYR A 120 -6.29 -14.83 9.46
C TYR A 120 -7.55 -15.46 8.85
N HIS A 121 -7.39 -16.65 8.27
CA HIS A 121 -8.49 -17.52 7.84
C HIS A 121 -8.54 -18.74 8.75
N VAL A 122 -9.54 -18.80 9.62
CA VAL A 122 -9.88 -20.00 10.39
C VAL A 122 -11.37 -20.21 10.21
N GLU A 123 -11.79 -21.35 9.66
CA GLU A 123 -13.16 -21.60 9.26
C GLU A 123 -13.65 -22.97 9.73
N VAL A 124 -14.88 -23.00 10.24
CA VAL A 124 -15.56 -24.22 10.72
C VAL A 124 -16.99 -24.22 10.19
N GLY A 125 -17.38 -25.28 9.47
CA GLY A 125 -18.76 -25.45 8.99
C GLY A 125 -19.28 -24.26 8.16
N GLY A 126 -18.45 -23.73 7.25
CA GLY A 126 -18.80 -22.58 6.41
C GLY A 126 -18.80 -21.22 7.11
N LYS A 127 -18.18 -21.10 8.30
CA LYS A 127 -18.19 -19.89 9.12
C LYS A 127 -16.80 -19.50 9.60
N LEU A 128 -16.37 -18.29 9.26
CA LEU A 128 -15.12 -17.70 9.75
C LEU A 128 -15.19 -17.50 11.27
N VAL A 129 -14.19 -18.05 11.97
CA VAL A 129 -13.93 -17.75 13.38
C VAL A 129 -13.53 -16.27 13.49
N ARG A 130 -14.03 -15.61 14.53
CA ARG A 130 -13.91 -14.16 14.72
C ARG A 130 -13.48 -13.85 16.16
N ASN A 131 -12.93 -12.65 16.38
CA ASN A 131 -12.41 -12.18 17.67
C ASN A 131 -11.22 -12.98 18.25
N VAL A 132 -10.47 -13.76 17.44
CA VAL A 132 -9.23 -14.42 17.87
C VAL A 132 -8.26 -13.40 18.48
N ARG A 133 -7.63 -13.81 19.58
CA ARG A 133 -6.64 -13.07 20.35
C ARG A 133 -5.30 -13.76 20.29
N LEU A 134 -4.23 -12.99 20.19
CA LEU A 134 -2.85 -13.48 20.23
C LEU A 134 -1.97 -12.50 21.00
N SER A 135 -1.08 -13.01 21.84
CA SER A 135 0.02 -12.22 22.39
C SER A 135 1.16 -12.10 21.38
N GLY A 136 2.00 -11.08 21.53
CA GLY A 136 3.20 -10.91 20.69
C GLY A 136 4.13 -12.13 20.71
N GLU A 137 4.19 -12.86 21.83
CA GLU A 137 4.99 -14.09 21.94
C GLU A 137 4.37 -15.24 21.14
N THR A 138 3.04 -15.37 21.14
CA THR A 138 2.32 -16.36 20.32
C THR A 138 2.49 -16.07 18.84
N ILE A 139 2.36 -14.80 18.43
CA ILE A 139 2.62 -14.34 17.07
C ILE A 139 4.07 -14.65 16.66
N ALA A 140 5.05 -14.34 17.52
CA ALA A 140 6.45 -14.68 17.29
C ALA A 140 6.65 -16.19 17.11
N LYS A 141 6.03 -17.03 17.95
CA LYS A 141 6.13 -18.49 17.85
C LYS A 141 5.47 -19.04 16.58
N ILE A 142 4.34 -18.47 16.14
CA ILE A 142 3.69 -18.81 14.88
C ILE A 142 4.62 -18.53 13.69
N PHE A 143 5.12 -17.30 13.55
CA PHE A 143 5.97 -16.91 12.42
C PHE A 143 7.40 -17.46 12.48
N THR A 144 7.80 -18.10 13.58
CA THR A 144 9.06 -18.87 13.70
C THR A 144 8.84 -20.39 13.75
N SER A 145 7.68 -20.88 13.30
CA SER A 145 7.31 -22.31 13.21
C SER A 145 7.39 -23.10 14.53
N LYS A 146 7.30 -22.42 15.68
CA LYS A 146 7.27 -23.03 17.04
C LYS A 146 5.85 -23.36 17.50
N ILE A 147 4.84 -22.70 16.93
CA ILE A 147 3.43 -23.05 17.06
C ILE A 147 2.90 -23.29 15.64
N THR A 148 2.34 -24.48 15.38
CA THR A 148 2.03 -24.97 14.03
C THR A 148 0.59 -25.43 13.85
N ASN A 149 -0.25 -25.34 14.88
CA ASN A 149 -1.68 -25.67 14.85
C ASN A 149 -2.46 -24.63 15.67
N TRP A 150 -3.63 -24.22 15.20
CA TRP A 150 -4.48 -23.24 15.87
C TRP A 150 -4.98 -23.68 17.25
N ASN A 151 -5.08 -24.99 17.52
CA ASN A 151 -5.49 -25.51 18.83
C ASN A 151 -4.40 -25.48 19.92
N ASP A 152 -3.23 -24.89 19.64
CA ASP A 152 -2.08 -24.87 20.56
C ASP A 152 -2.45 -24.35 21.97
N PRO A 153 -1.90 -24.91 23.06
CA PRO A 153 -2.20 -24.47 24.43
C PRO A 153 -1.92 -22.99 24.70
N GLN A 154 -0.96 -22.37 24.02
CA GLN A 154 -0.66 -20.94 24.16
C GLN A 154 -1.68 -20.07 23.41
N ILE A 155 -2.16 -20.49 22.23
CA ILE A 155 -3.30 -19.82 21.55
C ILE A 155 -4.55 -19.96 22.41
N THR A 156 -4.82 -21.16 22.94
CA THR A 156 -5.92 -21.44 23.87
C THR A 156 -5.86 -20.54 25.11
N LYS A 157 -4.66 -20.31 25.67
CA LYS A 157 -4.42 -19.38 26.79
C LYS A 157 -4.72 -17.92 26.42
N ASP A 158 -4.29 -17.45 25.25
CA ASP A 158 -4.60 -16.10 24.76
C ASP A 158 -6.11 -15.89 24.53
N ASN A 159 -6.84 -16.96 24.22
CA ASN A 159 -8.28 -16.98 24.01
C ASN A 159 -9.06 -17.41 25.28
N ASN A 160 -8.51 -17.13 26.47
CA ASN A 160 -9.15 -17.34 27.78
C ASN A 160 -9.61 -18.79 28.04
N GLY A 161 -8.85 -19.79 27.59
CA GLY A 161 -9.18 -21.21 27.74
C GLY A 161 -10.06 -21.78 26.63
N HIS A 162 -10.58 -20.95 25.72
CA HIS A 162 -11.30 -21.42 24.54
C HIS A 162 -10.32 -21.93 23.49
N ALA A 163 -10.24 -23.26 23.36
CA ALA A 163 -9.46 -23.90 22.31
C ALA A 163 -10.07 -23.60 20.93
N LEU A 164 -9.21 -23.27 19.96
CA LEU A 164 -9.57 -23.20 18.55
C LEU A 164 -9.52 -24.59 17.91
N PRO A 165 -10.07 -24.78 16.70
CA PRO A 165 -10.07 -26.08 16.03
C PRO A 165 -8.65 -26.57 15.71
N SER A 166 -8.47 -27.89 15.61
CA SER A 166 -7.21 -28.50 15.18
C SER A 166 -6.99 -28.31 13.68
N ILE A 167 -6.50 -27.13 13.29
CA ILE A 167 -6.21 -26.72 11.92
C ILE A 167 -4.72 -26.34 11.85
N PRO A 168 -3.92 -26.93 10.94
CA PRO A 168 -2.52 -26.53 10.73
C PRO A 168 -2.40 -25.05 10.37
N ILE A 169 -1.40 -24.36 10.92
CA ILE A 169 -1.17 -22.95 10.62
C ILE A 169 -0.38 -22.83 9.31
N ILE A 170 -0.78 -21.86 8.49
CA ILE A 170 -0.15 -21.49 7.21
C ILE A 170 0.33 -20.03 7.33
N PRO A 171 1.57 -19.77 7.78
CA PRO A 171 2.10 -18.41 7.84
C PRO A 171 2.27 -17.84 6.42
N VAL A 172 1.71 -16.66 6.18
CA VAL A 172 1.77 -15.95 4.90
C VAL A 172 2.65 -14.71 5.07
N VAL A 173 3.61 -14.53 4.16
CA VAL A 173 4.61 -13.45 4.22
C VAL A 173 4.81 -12.82 2.85
N HIS A 174 5.43 -11.64 2.82
CA HIS A 174 5.84 -11.00 1.56
C HIS A 174 6.98 -11.77 0.90
N SER A 175 6.90 -11.87 -0.42
CA SER A 175 7.96 -12.42 -1.30
C SER A 175 9.09 -11.42 -1.55
N GLU A 176 8.77 -10.14 -1.46
CA GLU A 176 9.60 -9.00 -1.81
C GLU A 176 10.15 -8.27 -0.55
N GLY A 177 11.05 -7.31 -0.78
CA GLY A 177 11.55 -6.44 0.28
C GLY A 177 10.47 -5.45 0.76
N ALA A 178 9.74 -5.84 1.79
CA ALA A 178 8.51 -5.19 2.21
C ALA A 178 8.64 -4.41 3.52
N GLY A 179 7.94 -3.27 3.60
CA GLY A 179 7.91 -2.41 4.77
C GLY A 179 7.35 -3.11 6.01
N VAL A 180 6.22 -3.80 5.85
CA VAL A 180 5.56 -4.53 6.95
C VAL A 180 6.42 -5.66 7.51
N THR A 181 7.17 -6.37 6.66
CA THR A 181 8.19 -7.35 7.07
C THR A 181 9.25 -6.70 7.95
N ASN A 182 9.70 -5.49 7.62
CA ASN A 182 10.67 -4.78 8.46
C ASN A 182 10.08 -4.27 9.76
N GLN A 183 8.86 -3.73 9.76
CA GLN A 183 8.15 -3.33 10.98
C GLN A 183 7.98 -4.52 11.92
N PHE A 184 7.51 -5.66 11.40
CA PHE A 184 7.30 -6.88 12.17
C PHE A 184 8.60 -7.48 12.69
N THR A 185 9.62 -7.65 11.85
CA THR A 185 10.90 -8.24 12.29
C THR A 185 11.69 -7.30 13.22
N THR A 186 11.49 -5.98 13.13
CA THR A 186 11.96 -5.03 14.16
C THR A 186 11.27 -5.27 15.50
N TYR A 187 9.95 -5.43 15.52
CA TYR A 187 9.20 -5.79 16.73
C TYR A 187 9.68 -7.13 17.32
N LEU A 188 9.85 -8.16 16.49
CA LEU A 188 10.37 -9.46 16.91
C LEU A 188 11.80 -9.39 17.46
N ALA A 189 12.72 -8.69 16.78
CA ALA A 189 14.09 -8.49 17.25
C ALA A 189 14.17 -7.72 18.57
N LYS A 190 13.24 -6.79 18.81
CA LYS A 190 13.21 -5.92 20.01
C LYS A 190 12.48 -6.52 21.20
N GLN A 191 11.44 -7.33 21.00
CA GLN A 191 10.61 -7.87 22.08
C GLN A 191 10.80 -9.38 22.30
N PHE A 192 11.18 -10.13 21.26
CA PHE A 192 11.32 -11.59 21.30
C PHE A 192 12.65 -12.07 20.68
N PRO A 193 13.82 -11.46 21.02
CA PRO A 193 15.09 -11.69 20.32
C PRO A 193 15.51 -13.17 20.26
N ALA A 194 15.31 -13.94 21.33
CA ALA A 194 15.66 -15.37 21.37
C ALA A 194 14.75 -16.24 20.48
N ILE A 195 13.48 -15.85 20.30
CA ILE A 195 12.57 -16.53 19.38
C ILE A 195 12.97 -16.18 17.94
N TRP A 196 13.15 -14.89 17.66
CA TRP A 196 13.49 -14.37 16.33
C TRP A 196 14.85 -14.86 15.81
N ALA A 197 15.89 -14.90 16.65
CA ALA A 197 17.22 -15.38 16.26
C ALA A 197 17.19 -16.80 15.68
N SER A 198 16.28 -17.67 16.15
CA SER A 198 16.14 -19.04 15.61
C SER A 198 15.46 -19.13 14.23
N CYS A 199 14.89 -18.03 13.75
CA CYS A 199 14.31 -17.86 12.40
C CYS A 199 15.30 -17.15 11.46
N ASN A 200 16.08 -16.21 12.01
CA ASN A 200 16.92 -15.29 11.25
C ASN A 200 18.43 -15.56 11.39
N GLY A 201 18.87 -16.80 11.15
CA GLY A 201 20.30 -17.16 11.07
C GLY A 201 21.12 -16.91 12.36
N GLY A 202 20.48 -16.93 13.53
CA GLY A 202 21.10 -16.58 14.82
C GLY A 202 21.08 -15.08 15.16
N LEU A 203 20.56 -14.22 14.27
CA LEU A 203 20.61 -12.77 14.43
C LEU A 203 19.29 -12.18 14.94
N ALA A 204 19.32 -11.61 16.14
CA ALA A 204 18.24 -10.75 16.64
C ALA A 204 18.29 -9.34 15.99
N LYS A 205 18.07 -9.27 14.67
CA LYS A 205 18.08 -8.05 13.84
C LYS A 205 16.92 -8.03 12.85
N GLU A 206 16.46 -6.86 12.47
CA GLU A 206 15.39 -6.67 11.50
C GLU A 206 15.83 -6.94 10.04
N THR A 207 14.87 -7.30 9.19
CA THR A 207 15.04 -7.54 7.74
C THR A 207 13.79 -7.07 6.99
N GLU A 208 13.92 -6.68 5.73
CA GLU A 208 12.75 -6.42 4.87
C GLU A 208 12.34 -7.65 4.02
N TYR A 209 13.13 -8.72 4.04
CA TYR A 209 12.85 -9.99 3.34
C TYR A 209 12.65 -11.10 4.39
N PHE A 210 11.46 -11.71 4.46
CA PHE A 210 11.18 -12.71 5.51
C PHE A 210 11.86 -14.05 5.18
N PRO A 211 12.59 -14.70 6.11
CA PRO A 211 13.24 -15.97 5.81
C PRO A 211 12.20 -17.09 5.63
N LEU A 212 12.13 -17.67 4.43
CA LEU A 212 11.15 -18.72 4.08
C LEU A 212 11.41 -20.08 4.75
N ASN A 213 12.56 -20.24 5.42
CA ASN A 213 13.00 -21.47 6.07
C ASN A 213 13.22 -21.29 7.58
N CYS A 214 12.26 -20.63 8.24
CA CYS A 214 12.30 -20.45 9.69
C CYS A 214 11.98 -21.76 10.44
N GLY A 215 13.04 -22.53 10.69
CA GLY A 215 13.00 -23.85 11.33
C GLY A 215 13.18 -24.99 10.31
N ARG A 216 13.54 -26.18 10.80
CA ARG A 216 13.83 -27.38 9.97
C ARG A 216 12.60 -28.02 9.28
N SER A 217 11.41 -27.44 9.41
CA SER A 217 10.13 -28.03 8.97
C SER A 217 9.26 -27.03 8.19
N SER A 218 9.88 -26.19 7.36
CA SER A 218 9.29 -25.04 6.64
C SER A 218 8.39 -25.39 5.43
N GLY A 219 7.58 -26.45 5.51
CA GLY A 219 6.71 -26.87 4.38
C GLY A 219 5.46 -25.98 4.17
N ASN A 220 4.91 -25.39 5.24
CA ASN A 220 3.61 -24.72 5.20
C ASN A 220 3.66 -23.20 5.02
N GLN A 221 4.82 -22.54 5.15
CA GLN A 221 4.91 -21.10 4.90
C GLN A 221 4.63 -20.79 3.42
N LYS A 222 3.96 -19.66 3.14
CA LYS A 222 3.68 -19.17 1.79
C LYS A 222 4.16 -17.74 1.63
N ALA A 223 4.84 -17.47 0.52
CA ALA A 223 5.23 -16.13 0.12
C ALA A 223 4.27 -15.62 -0.96
N GLN A 224 3.87 -14.35 -0.89
CA GLN A 224 3.02 -13.69 -1.87
C GLN A 224 3.57 -12.30 -2.21
N ALA A 225 3.29 -11.82 -3.42
CA ALA A 225 3.77 -10.52 -3.89
C ALA A 225 2.80 -9.40 -3.52
N GLY A 226 3.24 -8.46 -2.68
CA GLY A 226 2.45 -7.32 -2.24
C GLY A 226 1.27 -7.69 -1.32
N SER A 227 0.70 -6.66 -0.69
CA SER A 227 -0.35 -6.81 0.31
C SER A 227 -1.65 -7.39 -0.25
N ASP A 228 -2.00 -7.03 -1.49
CA ASP A 228 -3.11 -7.66 -2.21
C ASP A 228 -2.85 -9.15 -2.48
N GLY A 229 -1.61 -9.56 -2.78
CA GLY A 229 -1.27 -10.97 -2.99
C GLY A 229 -1.42 -11.80 -1.72
N VAL A 230 -0.85 -11.32 -0.60
CA VAL A 230 -0.98 -11.94 0.73
C VAL A 230 -2.46 -12.04 1.12
N MET A 231 -3.23 -10.96 0.97
CA MET A 231 -4.63 -10.94 1.37
C MET A 231 -5.55 -11.74 0.45
N ASN A 232 -5.31 -11.75 -0.86
CA ASN A 232 -6.07 -12.59 -1.79
C ASN A 232 -5.78 -14.07 -1.57
N PHE A 233 -4.56 -14.44 -1.16
CA PHE A 233 -4.29 -15.80 -0.67
C PHE A 233 -5.08 -16.09 0.61
N ILE A 234 -4.99 -15.25 1.65
CA ILE A 234 -5.67 -15.44 2.94
C ILE A 234 -7.20 -15.52 2.80
N LYS A 235 -7.80 -14.78 1.87
CA LYS A 235 -9.26 -14.82 1.62
C LYS A 235 -9.71 -16.05 0.80
N SER A 236 -8.79 -16.84 0.24
CA SER A 236 -9.14 -17.94 -0.66
C SER A 236 -9.64 -19.17 0.11
N ALA A 237 -10.62 -19.90 -0.45
CA ALA A 237 -11.22 -21.06 0.21
C ALA A 237 -10.20 -22.18 0.57
N GLY A 238 -9.08 -22.26 -0.16
CA GLY A 238 -7.99 -23.20 0.11
C GLY A 238 -7.00 -22.77 1.20
N ALA A 239 -7.16 -21.57 1.79
CA ALA A 239 -6.23 -21.01 2.77
C ALA A 239 -6.72 -21.11 4.23
N ASN A 240 -7.70 -21.97 4.53
CA ASN A 240 -8.13 -22.22 5.91
C ASN A 240 -6.95 -22.74 6.74
N GLY A 241 -6.66 -22.05 7.85
CA GLY A 241 -5.44 -22.18 8.65
C GLY A 241 -4.45 -21.03 8.48
N SER A 242 -4.64 -20.12 7.52
CA SER A 242 -3.67 -19.06 7.22
C SER A 242 -3.66 -17.87 8.18
N ILE A 243 -2.50 -17.22 8.29
CA ILE A 243 -2.29 -15.97 9.03
C ILE A 243 -1.16 -15.15 8.37
N GLY A 244 -1.42 -13.87 8.10
CA GLY A 244 -0.47 -12.93 7.49
C GLY A 244 -0.01 -11.82 8.43
N MET A 245 0.81 -10.90 7.90
CA MET A 245 1.19 -9.63 8.53
C MET A 245 0.93 -8.50 7.52
N GLU A 246 0.04 -7.56 7.82
CA GLU A 246 -0.44 -6.59 6.83
C GLU A 246 -0.75 -5.21 7.41
N GLU A 247 -0.90 -4.19 6.56
CA GLU A 247 -1.57 -2.96 7.00
C GLU A 247 -3.07 -3.23 7.26
N TYR A 248 -3.63 -2.61 8.29
CA TYR A 248 -5.00 -2.87 8.74
C TYR A 248 -6.08 -2.55 7.70
N SER A 249 -5.84 -1.59 6.80
CA SER A 249 -6.75 -1.25 5.69
C SER A 249 -7.14 -2.46 4.85
N TYR A 250 -6.22 -3.41 4.61
CA TYR A 250 -6.53 -4.56 3.76
C TYR A 250 -7.58 -5.53 4.35
N PRO A 251 -7.45 -6.07 5.58
CA PRO A 251 -8.53 -6.85 6.21
C PRO A 251 -9.77 -6.01 6.52
N LEU A 252 -9.62 -4.72 6.84
CA LEU A 252 -10.74 -3.80 7.05
C LEU A 252 -11.62 -3.67 5.80
N LEU A 253 -11.03 -3.26 4.67
CA LEU A 253 -11.74 -3.08 3.39
C LEU A 253 -12.27 -4.41 2.85
N ALA A 254 -11.57 -5.52 3.09
CA ALA A 254 -12.02 -6.86 2.70
C ALA A 254 -13.04 -7.51 3.66
N ASN A 255 -13.45 -6.83 4.76
CA ASN A 255 -14.32 -7.37 5.81
C ASN A 255 -13.83 -8.71 6.43
N PHE A 256 -12.52 -8.93 6.39
CA PHE A 256 -11.87 -10.17 6.80
C PHE A 256 -11.30 -10.04 8.23
N PRO A 257 -11.35 -11.07 9.08
CA PRO A 257 -10.91 -10.94 10.45
C PRO A 257 -9.38 -10.82 10.57
N ALA A 258 -8.96 -9.93 11.49
CA ALA A 258 -7.58 -9.83 11.97
C ALA A 258 -7.56 -10.06 13.49
N ALA A 259 -6.45 -10.62 13.99
CA ALA A 259 -6.33 -10.98 15.40
C ALA A 259 -6.15 -9.72 16.28
N LYS A 260 -6.78 -9.72 17.47
CA LYS A 260 -6.51 -8.71 18.49
C LYS A 260 -5.18 -9.01 19.18
N VAL A 261 -4.29 -8.02 19.28
CA VAL A 261 -2.92 -8.20 19.81
C VAL A 261 -2.82 -7.71 21.25
N LEU A 262 -2.22 -8.51 22.13
CA LEU A 262 -1.99 -8.15 23.53
C LEU A 262 -1.00 -6.98 23.66
N ASN A 263 -1.46 -5.86 24.25
CA ASN A 263 -0.60 -4.73 24.59
C ASN A 263 -0.01 -4.81 26.01
N LYS A 264 0.96 -3.93 26.30
CA LYS A 264 1.71 -3.94 27.56
C LYS A 264 0.83 -3.69 28.79
N ALA A 265 -0.35 -3.09 28.62
CA ALA A 265 -1.32 -2.85 29.68
C ALA A 265 -2.23 -4.06 29.99
N GLY A 266 -2.09 -5.17 29.25
CA GLY A 266 -2.89 -6.39 29.45
C GLY A 266 -4.25 -6.38 28.75
N TYR A 267 -4.39 -5.68 27.61
CA TYR A 267 -5.60 -5.66 26.79
C TYR A 267 -5.28 -6.08 25.35
N TYR A 268 -6.19 -6.83 24.71
CA TYR A 268 -6.11 -7.22 23.31
C TYR A 268 -6.79 -6.16 22.43
N THR A 269 -6.04 -5.53 21.52
CA THR A 269 -6.54 -4.41 20.69
C THR A 269 -6.41 -4.68 19.19
N LEU A 270 -7.21 -3.97 18.38
CA LEU A 270 -7.02 -3.86 16.92
C LEU A 270 -6.28 -2.56 16.56
N PRO A 271 -5.59 -2.48 15.41
CA PRO A 271 -4.93 -1.28 14.90
C PRO A 271 -5.90 -0.20 14.34
N THR A 272 -6.93 0.17 15.11
CA THR A 272 -7.80 1.31 14.73
C THR A 272 -7.03 2.64 14.77
N GLN A 273 -7.49 3.65 14.03
CA GLN A 273 -6.86 4.98 14.01
C GLN A 273 -6.59 5.56 15.41
N TYR A 274 -7.49 5.31 16.36
CA TYR A 274 -7.38 5.73 17.76
C TYR A 274 -6.27 4.99 18.50
N ASN A 275 -6.21 3.67 18.33
CA ASN A 275 -5.27 2.81 19.03
C ASN A 275 -3.83 3.01 18.52
N VAL A 276 -3.70 3.27 17.22
CA VAL A 276 -2.46 3.71 16.55
C VAL A 276 -2.06 5.11 17.04
N ALA A 277 -2.98 6.09 17.04
CA ALA A 277 -2.70 7.44 17.53
C ALA A 277 -2.25 7.46 19.01
N VAL A 278 -2.87 6.67 19.89
CA VAL A 278 -2.44 6.54 21.29
C VAL A 278 -1.07 5.86 21.38
N ALA A 279 -0.84 4.77 20.64
CA ALA A 279 0.44 4.06 20.65
C ALA A 279 1.61 4.98 20.23
N LEU A 280 1.44 5.72 19.13
CA LEU A 280 2.46 6.60 18.56
C LEU A 280 2.72 7.89 19.36
N THR A 281 1.97 8.17 20.45
CA THR A 281 2.39 9.18 21.46
C THR A 281 3.71 8.85 22.14
N LYS A 282 4.23 7.62 21.97
CA LYS A 282 5.54 7.16 22.45
C LYS A 282 6.56 6.92 21.32
N ALA A 283 6.24 7.26 20.08
CA ALA A 283 7.23 7.22 19.01
C ALA A 283 8.26 8.33 19.21
N ILE A 284 9.55 7.99 19.10
CA ILE A 284 10.62 8.98 19.01
C ILE A 284 10.88 9.25 17.54
N ILE A 285 10.95 10.52 17.16
CA ILE A 285 11.25 10.97 15.80
C ILE A 285 12.67 11.51 15.77
N ASN A 286 13.44 11.13 14.76
CA ASN A 286 14.78 11.70 14.54
C ASN A 286 14.65 13.16 14.10
N ASN A 287 14.95 14.11 14.98
CA ASN A 287 14.82 15.55 14.72
C ASN A 287 16.15 16.24 14.37
N ASP A 288 17.25 15.50 14.16
CA ASP A 288 18.53 16.04 13.66
C ASP A 288 18.47 16.25 12.13
N PRO A 289 18.47 17.50 11.61
CA PRO A 289 18.35 17.76 10.18
C PRO A 289 19.60 17.40 9.37
N SER A 290 20.74 17.15 10.02
CA SER A 290 21.97 16.66 9.38
C SER A 290 22.00 15.14 9.23
N SER A 291 21.09 14.43 9.92
CA SER A 291 21.03 12.99 9.93
C SER A 291 20.52 12.42 8.59
N PRO A 292 21.15 11.37 8.02
CA PRO A 292 20.65 10.71 6.82
C PRO A 292 19.31 9.97 7.04
N THR A 293 18.80 9.93 8.27
CA THR A 293 17.48 9.39 8.65
C THR A 293 16.61 10.42 9.39
N TYR A 294 16.79 11.71 9.11
CA TYR A 294 15.93 12.80 9.60
C TYR A 294 14.44 12.50 9.36
N LEU A 295 13.60 12.83 10.33
CA LEU A 295 12.16 12.56 10.44
C LEU A 295 11.72 11.09 10.51
N THR A 296 12.63 10.12 10.50
CA THR A 296 12.24 8.70 10.69
C THR A 296 11.98 8.33 12.15
N GLN A 297 11.18 7.29 12.35
CA GLN A 297 10.73 6.77 13.63
C GLN A 297 11.73 5.86 14.36
N LYS A 298 11.60 5.85 15.69
CA LYS A 298 12.10 4.82 16.62
C LYS A 298 10.95 4.39 17.54
N LEU A 299 10.65 3.09 17.55
CA LEU A 299 9.41 2.51 18.07
C LEU A 299 9.56 1.71 19.39
N ASP A 300 10.74 1.64 20.00
CA ASP A 300 11.00 0.84 21.21
C ASP A 300 10.00 1.13 22.37
N TYR A 301 9.59 2.39 22.53
CA TYR A 301 8.62 2.82 23.54
C TYR A 301 7.15 2.73 23.08
N VAL A 302 6.89 2.50 21.80
CA VAL A 302 5.55 2.21 21.24
C VAL A 302 5.17 0.76 21.55
N TYR A 303 6.10 -0.17 21.30
CA TYR A 303 5.94 -1.60 21.62
C TYR A 303 5.64 -1.86 23.10
N THR A 304 6.11 -0.98 23.97
CA THR A 304 6.02 -1.08 25.44
C THR A 304 5.10 -0.03 26.07
N ASN A 305 4.27 0.67 25.27
CA ASN A 305 3.37 1.71 25.76
C ASN A 305 2.27 1.12 26.67
N ALA A 306 2.16 1.64 27.90
CA ALA A 306 1.30 1.09 28.96
C ALA A 306 -0.12 1.69 29.03
N ASP A 307 -0.53 2.53 28.06
CA ASP A 307 -1.94 2.91 27.91
C ASP A 307 -2.74 1.71 27.35
N ARG A 308 -3.90 1.44 27.96
CA ARG A 308 -4.79 0.30 27.64
C ARG A 308 -5.29 0.31 26.21
N ARG A 309 -5.33 1.48 25.56
CA ARG A 309 -5.88 1.70 24.23
C ARG A 309 -4.87 1.45 23.11
N THR A 310 -3.61 1.18 23.45
CA THR A 310 -2.51 1.07 22.48
C THR A 310 -2.64 -0.16 21.59
N TYR A 311 -2.22 -0.04 20.32
CA TYR A 311 -1.87 -1.19 19.48
C TYR A 311 -0.33 -1.29 19.37
N PRO A 312 0.32 -2.42 19.71
CA PRO A 312 1.78 -2.43 19.85
C PRO A 312 2.55 -2.21 18.54
N LEU A 313 2.11 -2.81 17.42
CA LEU A 313 2.81 -2.69 16.13
C LEU A 313 2.27 -1.51 15.31
N SER A 314 2.28 -0.32 15.93
CA SER A 314 1.89 0.94 15.29
C SER A 314 3.11 1.67 14.73
N SER A 315 2.98 2.30 13.55
CA SER A 315 4.10 2.85 12.79
C SER A 315 3.68 4.01 11.87
N TYR A 316 4.68 4.72 11.33
CA TYR A 316 4.60 5.71 10.27
C TYR A 316 5.23 5.21 8.97
N VAL A 317 4.78 5.75 7.83
CA VAL A 317 5.39 5.56 6.50
C VAL A 317 5.78 6.89 5.85
N TYR A 318 6.78 6.89 4.98
CA TYR A 318 7.41 8.09 4.43
C TYR A 318 7.36 8.12 2.89
N ALA A 319 7.00 9.26 2.33
CA ALA A 319 7.40 9.61 0.97
C ALA A 319 8.90 9.98 0.95
N ILE A 320 9.57 9.66 -0.15
CA ILE A 320 10.94 10.04 -0.48
C ILE A 320 10.86 10.98 -1.69
N ILE A 321 11.22 12.25 -1.49
CA ILE A 321 11.08 13.31 -2.51
C ILE A 321 12.41 13.92 -2.94
N PRO A 322 12.56 14.34 -4.21
CA PRO A 322 13.76 15.00 -4.71
C PRO A 322 13.90 16.42 -4.16
N THR A 323 15.07 16.74 -3.62
CA THR A 323 15.34 18.00 -2.90
C THR A 323 16.35 18.92 -3.57
N ALA A 324 16.81 18.58 -4.78
CA ALA A 324 17.75 19.39 -5.56
C ALA A 324 17.44 19.36 -7.08
N ALA A 325 18.32 19.98 -7.86
CA ALA A 325 18.30 20.01 -9.33
C ALA A 325 19.16 18.91 -9.98
N ASP A 326 19.55 17.87 -9.21
CA ASP A 326 20.43 16.75 -9.58
C ASP A 326 19.71 15.58 -10.28
N ASP A 327 18.50 15.85 -10.79
CA ASP A 327 17.67 14.97 -11.59
C ASP A 327 16.98 15.82 -12.66
N SER A 328 17.54 15.85 -13.87
CA SER A 328 17.10 16.67 -14.99
C SER A 328 15.71 16.29 -15.53
N ARG A 329 15.16 15.13 -15.15
CA ARG A 329 13.78 14.72 -15.47
C ARG A 329 12.75 15.46 -14.62
N MET A 330 13.16 15.98 -13.46
CA MET A 330 12.31 16.78 -12.58
C MET A 330 12.18 18.19 -13.14
N THR A 331 11.08 18.44 -13.86
CA THR A 331 10.66 19.77 -14.28
C THR A 331 9.94 20.50 -13.14
N THR A 332 9.79 21.82 -13.28
CA THR A 332 8.98 22.64 -12.36
C THR A 332 7.56 22.09 -12.21
N ALA A 333 6.91 21.72 -13.33
CA ALA A 333 5.58 21.13 -13.32
C ALA A 333 5.51 19.77 -12.61
N LYS A 334 6.57 18.94 -12.65
CA LYS A 334 6.64 17.72 -11.82
C LYS A 334 6.84 18.02 -10.34
N ARG A 335 7.74 18.95 -9.99
CA ARG A 335 7.93 19.38 -8.60
C ARG A 335 6.65 20.00 -8.03
N GLN A 336 5.91 20.75 -8.84
CA GLN A 336 4.59 21.29 -8.50
C GLN A 336 3.58 20.17 -8.22
N THR A 337 3.44 19.18 -9.11
CA THR A 337 2.55 18.02 -8.87
C THR A 337 2.92 17.26 -7.59
N ILE A 338 4.22 16.99 -7.33
CA ILE A 338 4.65 16.38 -6.05
C ILE A 338 4.26 17.26 -4.87
N ALA A 339 4.52 18.57 -4.97
CA ALA A 339 4.25 19.51 -3.90
C ALA A 339 2.76 19.60 -3.59
N ASP A 340 1.88 19.77 -4.58
CA ASP A 340 0.43 19.87 -4.39
C ASP A 340 -0.17 18.53 -3.92
N PHE A 341 0.23 17.41 -4.51
CA PHE A 341 -0.22 16.07 -4.10
C PHE A 341 0.13 15.79 -2.63
N LEU A 342 1.40 15.92 -2.25
CA LEU A 342 1.82 15.63 -0.87
C LEU A 342 1.29 16.67 0.12
N TYR A 343 1.08 17.92 -0.29
CA TYR A 343 0.37 18.91 0.53
C TYR A 343 -1.07 18.45 0.78
N TYR A 344 -1.81 18.03 -0.25
CA TYR A 344 -3.14 17.44 -0.06
C TYR A 344 -3.10 16.24 0.89
N SER A 345 -2.22 15.26 0.62
CA SER A 345 -2.07 14.03 1.40
C SER A 345 -1.90 14.28 2.90
N ILE A 346 -0.98 15.17 3.30
CA ILE A 346 -0.68 15.43 4.73
C ILE A 346 -1.52 16.55 5.36
N CYS A 347 -2.39 17.21 4.59
CA CYS A 347 -3.23 18.32 5.04
C CYS A 347 -4.72 17.97 5.07
N GLN A 348 -5.36 17.81 3.90
CA GLN A 348 -6.80 17.59 3.77
C GLN A 348 -7.14 16.10 3.68
N GLY A 349 -6.37 15.33 2.89
CA GLY A 349 -6.53 13.87 2.76
C GLY A 349 -6.27 13.08 4.06
N GLN A 350 -5.82 13.75 5.11
CA GLN A 350 -5.69 13.19 6.45
C GLN A 350 -7.05 12.88 7.11
N ALA A 351 -8.15 13.49 6.67
CA ALA A 351 -9.49 13.14 7.13
C ALA A 351 -9.97 11.79 6.56
N GLU A 352 -9.75 11.57 5.26
CA GLU A 352 -10.32 10.43 4.52
C GLU A 352 -9.65 9.08 4.83
N ILE A 353 -8.37 9.08 5.25
CA ILE A 353 -7.63 7.83 5.52
C ILE A 353 -8.06 7.09 6.80
N GLY A 354 -8.75 7.77 7.72
CA GLY A 354 -9.27 7.15 8.95
C GLY A 354 -10.27 6.03 8.68
N PRO A 355 -11.33 6.28 7.88
CA PRO A 355 -12.22 5.23 7.35
C PRO A 355 -11.51 4.13 6.55
N VAL A 356 -10.44 4.47 5.81
CA VAL A 356 -9.66 3.50 5.01
C VAL A 356 -8.83 2.54 5.90
N GLY A 357 -8.47 2.95 7.13
CA GLY A 357 -7.86 2.07 8.15
C GLY A 357 -6.65 2.67 8.88
N TYR A 358 -6.09 3.74 8.34
CA TYR A 358 -4.89 4.40 8.83
C TYR A 358 -5.19 5.36 9.98
N SER A 359 -4.15 5.80 10.69
CA SER A 359 -4.20 6.97 11.56
C SER A 359 -3.64 8.19 10.84
N SER A 360 -4.33 9.32 10.98
CA SER A 360 -3.82 10.62 10.57
C SER A 360 -2.59 11.02 11.40
N LEU A 361 -1.69 11.78 10.79
CA LEU A 361 -0.45 12.29 11.38
C LEU A 361 -0.72 13.37 12.44
N PRO A 362 0.04 13.40 13.56
CA PRO A 362 0.02 14.53 14.47
C PRO A 362 0.62 15.79 13.82
N VAL A 363 0.16 16.97 14.24
CA VAL A 363 0.50 18.27 13.64
C VAL A 363 2.00 18.57 13.56
N ASN A 364 2.83 18.08 14.49
CA ASN A 364 4.28 18.27 14.43
C ASN A 364 4.92 17.55 13.21
N LEU A 365 4.37 16.40 12.80
CA LEU A 365 4.83 15.70 11.60
C LEU A 365 4.28 16.32 10.32
N VAL A 366 3.05 16.87 10.35
CA VAL A 366 2.53 17.67 9.23
C VAL A 366 3.38 18.92 9.02
N GLN A 367 3.74 19.63 10.09
CA GLN A 367 4.66 20.78 10.06
C GLN A 367 6.04 20.40 9.49
N ALA A 368 6.61 19.28 9.93
CA ALA A 368 7.89 18.80 9.42
C ALA A 368 7.82 18.36 7.94
N GLY A 369 6.69 17.78 7.51
CA GLY A 369 6.42 17.43 6.13
C GLY A 369 6.25 18.65 5.22
N PHE A 370 5.59 19.71 5.69
CA PHE A 370 5.53 21.01 5.03
C PHE A 370 6.94 21.60 4.79
N GLN A 371 7.83 21.49 5.79
CA GLN A 371 9.24 21.90 5.65
C GLN A 371 10.01 21.05 4.63
N GLN A 372 9.63 19.79 4.40
CA GLN A 372 10.24 18.97 3.34
C GLN A 372 9.68 19.34 1.96
N ILE A 373 8.37 19.60 1.84
CA ILE A 373 7.75 20.14 0.62
C ILE A 373 8.39 21.48 0.21
N ALA A 374 8.75 22.34 1.18
CA ALA A 374 9.44 23.59 0.91
C ALA A 374 10.76 23.42 0.14
N LYS A 375 11.47 22.29 0.32
CA LYS A 375 12.71 21.97 -0.41
C LYS A 375 12.49 21.83 -1.93
N LEU A 376 11.27 21.50 -2.38
CA LEU A 376 10.95 21.49 -3.81
C LEU A 376 11.06 22.90 -4.44
N LYS A 377 10.73 23.95 -3.67
CA LYS A 377 10.92 25.35 -4.10
C LYS A 377 12.36 25.84 -3.91
N THR A 378 13.10 25.28 -2.95
CA THR A 378 14.56 25.49 -2.85
C THR A 378 15.31 24.89 -4.05
N ALA A 379 14.85 23.74 -4.54
CA ALA A 379 15.39 23.08 -5.73
C ALA A 379 15.02 23.77 -7.05
N ASP A 380 13.87 24.46 -7.09
CA ASP A 380 13.31 25.11 -8.27
C ASP A 380 12.40 26.27 -7.85
N ALA A 381 12.89 27.50 -8.04
CA ALA A 381 12.18 28.71 -7.61
C ALA A 381 10.80 28.88 -8.27
N GLY A 382 10.54 28.22 -9.41
CA GLY A 382 9.27 28.28 -10.13
C GLY A 382 8.13 27.49 -9.47
N VAL A 383 8.42 26.63 -8.48
CA VAL A 383 7.38 25.90 -7.72
C VAL A 383 6.58 26.87 -6.86
N ASP A 384 5.26 26.96 -7.07
CA ASP A 384 4.36 27.76 -6.25
C ASP A 384 3.94 27.02 -4.99
N LEU A 385 4.24 27.64 -3.85
CA LEU A 385 3.85 27.18 -2.51
C LEU A 385 2.98 28.22 -1.78
N THR A 386 2.43 29.22 -2.48
CA THR A 386 1.49 30.19 -1.91
C THR A 386 0.20 29.50 -1.48
N LYS A 387 -0.57 30.16 -0.58
CA LYS A 387 -1.84 29.66 0.01
C LYS A 387 -1.71 28.37 0.85
N ARG A 388 -0.50 27.89 1.11
CA ARG A 388 -0.23 26.69 1.92
C ARG A 388 0.04 27.03 3.38
N ASP A 389 -0.96 26.83 4.24
CA ASP A 389 -0.83 27.01 5.69
C ASP A 389 -1.23 25.73 6.43
N VAL A 390 -0.42 25.29 7.39
CA VAL A 390 -0.72 24.11 8.22
C VAL A 390 -1.89 24.38 9.17
N ARG A 391 -2.12 25.65 9.51
CA ARG A 391 -3.21 26.10 10.40
C ARG A 391 -4.60 25.96 9.73
N THR A 392 -4.66 25.75 8.43
CA THR A 392 -5.90 25.53 7.66
C THR A 392 -6.16 24.08 7.26
N CYS A 393 -5.32 23.13 7.70
CA CYS A 393 -5.48 21.71 7.38
C CYS A 393 -6.65 21.05 8.11
N HIS A 394 -7.49 20.35 7.35
CA HIS A 394 -8.53 19.47 7.90
C HIS A 394 -7.93 18.10 8.28
N ASN A 395 -7.14 18.09 9.36
CA ASN A 395 -6.57 16.86 9.92
C ASN A 395 -7.25 16.53 11.27
N PRO A 396 -7.83 15.33 11.45
CA PRO A 396 -8.64 14.98 12.62
C PRO A 396 -7.83 14.75 13.91
N THR A 397 -6.49 14.85 13.89
CA THR A 397 -5.69 14.91 15.13
C THR A 397 -5.53 16.33 15.68
N PHE A 398 -5.86 17.37 14.92
CA PHE A 398 -5.51 18.74 15.29
C PHE A 398 -6.45 19.27 16.38
N ILE A 399 -5.89 19.96 17.38
CA ILE A 399 -6.66 20.72 18.36
C ILE A 399 -6.29 22.21 18.22
N PRO A 400 -7.26 23.10 17.92
CA PRO A 400 -7.01 24.54 17.82
C PRO A 400 -6.27 25.09 19.04
N GLY A 401 -5.16 25.79 18.79
CA GLY A 401 -4.29 26.37 19.82
C GLY A 401 -3.47 25.38 20.66
N LYS A 402 -3.51 24.06 20.38
CA LYS A 402 -2.82 23.04 21.20
C LYS A 402 -1.98 22.07 20.35
N PRO A 403 -0.91 22.54 19.70
CA PRO A 403 -0.12 21.72 18.76
C PRO A 403 0.59 20.53 19.40
N ASN A 404 0.77 20.52 20.73
CA ASN A 404 1.38 19.41 21.46
C ASN A 404 0.34 18.36 21.93
N GLN A 405 -0.87 18.36 21.36
CA GLN A 405 -1.95 17.41 21.69
C GLN A 405 -2.51 16.77 20.41
N ASN A 406 -2.75 15.45 20.46
CA ASN A 406 -3.41 14.70 19.40
C ASN A 406 -4.87 14.41 19.80
N TYR A 407 -5.82 14.88 19.00
CA TYR A 407 -7.25 14.76 19.26
C TYR A 407 -7.73 13.30 19.24
N LEU A 408 -7.34 12.51 18.22
CA LEU A 408 -7.68 11.07 18.15
C LEU A 408 -7.20 10.33 19.41
N ALA A 409 -5.97 10.58 19.86
CA ALA A 409 -5.44 9.97 21.08
C ALA A 409 -6.16 10.43 22.37
N LYS A 410 -6.71 11.66 22.37
CA LYS A 410 -7.54 12.18 23.46
C LYS A 410 -8.92 11.53 23.50
N ILE A 411 -9.60 11.39 22.35
CA ILE A 411 -10.95 10.80 22.26
C ILE A 411 -10.95 9.28 22.11
N ALA A 412 -9.78 8.65 21.98
CA ALA A 412 -9.65 7.21 21.81
C ALA A 412 -10.41 6.43 22.91
N PRO A 413 -11.36 5.55 22.53
CA PRO A 413 -12.20 4.83 23.48
C PRO A 413 -11.36 3.85 24.30
N GLN A 414 -11.80 3.53 25.53
CA GLN A 414 -11.21 2.45 26.30
C GLN A 414 -11.54 1.10 25.63
N PRO A 415 -10.61 0.11 25.64
CA PRO A 415 -10.93 -1.24 25.21
C PRO A 415 -12.05 -1.83 26.11
N PRO A 416 -12.93 -2.69 25.56
CA PRO A 416 -13.93 -3.40 26.35
C PRO A 416 -13.29 -4.17 27.51
N ALA A 417 -13.97 -4.24 28.67
CA ALA A 417 -13.49 -5.01 29.82
C ALA A 417 -13.27 -6.50 29.49
N CYS A 418 -14.04 -7.05 28.56
CA CYS A 418 -13.90 -8.41 28.06
C CYS A 418 -12.65 -8.63 27.18
N ASP A 419 -12.00 -7.57 26.66
CA ASP A 419 -10.72 -7.65 25.92
C ASP A 419 -9.49 -7.59 26.84
N LYS A 420 -9.67 -7.54 28.17
CA LYS A 420 -8.58 -7.72 29.13
C LYS A 420 -8.05 -9.16 29.10
N LEU A 421 -6.75 -9.35 29.34
CA LEU A 421 -6.14 -10.66 29.59
C LEU A 421 -6.85 -11.40 30.74
N GLY A 422 -7.23 -12.66 30.51
CA GLY A 422 -8.01 -13.47 31.46
C GLY A 422 -9.50 -13.12 31.53
N ALA A 423 -10.04 -12.38 30.54
CA ALA A 423 -11.46 -12.07 30.43
C ALA A 423 -11.98 -12.37 29.01
N GLY A 424 -13.31 -12.40 28.86
CA GLY A 424 -13.96 -12.66 27.57
C GLY A 424 -13.99 -14.14 27.16
N PRO A 425 -14.21 -14.46 25.87
CA PRO A 425 -14.26 -13.56 24.72
C PRO A 425 -15.40 -12.52 24.82
N CYS A 426 -15.24 -11.40 24.10
CA CYS A 426 -16.34 -10.45 23.94
C CYS A 426 -17.44 -11.05 23.07
N ALA A 427 -18.71 -10.83 23.45
CA ALA A 427 -19.87 -11.24 22.68
C ALA A 427 -19.86 -10.66 21.24
N ALA A 428 -20.57 -11.31 20.31
CA ALA A 428 -20.71 -10.78 18.96
C ALA A 428 -21.29 -9.35 18.99
N GLY A 429 -20.60 -8.40 18.34
CA GLY A 429 -20.88 -6.96 18.42
C GLY A 429 -20.02 -6.20 19.44
N ALA A 430 -19.67 -6.79 20.59
CA ALA A 430 -18.87 -6.12 21.63
C ALA A 430 -17.40 -5.98 21.21
N GLY A 431 -16.99 -4.77 20.82
CA GLY A 431 -15.67 -4.53 20.24
C GLY A 431 -15.46 -5.27 18.92
N ALA A 432 -16.52 -5.39 18.11
CA ALA A 432 -16.52 -6.06 16.82
C ALA A 432 -16.10 -5.14 15.67
N PHE A 433 -15.49 -5.76 14.67
CA PHE A 433 -15.17 -5.34 13.30
C PHE A 433 -15.53 -3.92 12.86
N ASN A 434 -14.50 -3.25 12.33
CA ASN A 434 -14.59 -2.28 11.22
C ASN A 434 -15.37 -0.98 11.48
N ALA A 435 -15.97 -0.83 12.67
CA ALA A 435 -16.52 0.43 13.15
C ALA A 435 -15.40 1.44 13.46
N ASN A 436 -14.91 2.14 12.44
CA ASN A 436 -14.37 3.47 12.66
C ASN A 436 -15.55 4.37 13.11
N PRO A 437 -15.57 4.92 14.35
CA PRO A 437 -16.75 5.62 14.89
C PRO A 437 -17.16 6.91 14.15
N GLY A 438 -16.36 7.36 13.17
CA GLY A 438 -16.64 8.56 12.36
C GLY A 438 -17.90 8.48 11.49
N THR A 439 -18.52 7.31 11.32
CA THR A 439 -19.81 7.19 10.63
C THR A 439 -21.02 7.61 11.49
N ALA A 440 -20.81 7.90 12.78
CA ALA A 440 -21.85 8.41 13.68
C ALA A 440 -22.19 9.88 13.40
N LYS A 441 -23.10 10.11 12.44
CA LYS A 441 -23.67 11.43 12.15
C LYS A 441 -24.26 12.07 13.44
N PRO A 442 -23.85 13.29 13.83
CA PRO A 442 -24.40 13.94 15.03
C PRO A 442 -25.88 14.28 14.81
N GLY A 443 -26.76 13.80 15.69
CA GLY A 443 -28.19 14.13 15.70
C GLY A 443 -29.12 12.97 15.30
N ALA A 444 -29.22 11.95 16.15
CA ALA A 444 -30.26 10.91 16.08
C ALA A 444 -30.58 10.36 17.49
N THR A 445 -31.08 11.22 18.39
CA THR A 445 -31.67 10.78 19.66
C THR A 445 -33.03 10.14 19.42
N ASN A 446 -33.17 8.84 19.66
CA ASN A 446 -34.46 8.16 19.79
C ASN A 446 -34.53 7.43 21.14
N PRO A 447 -35.50 7.75 22.02
CA PRO A 447 -35.64 7.13 23.34
C PRO A 447 -36.58 5.92 23.31
N GLY A 448 -36.60 5.18 24.42
CA GLY A 448 -37.74 4.32 24.80
C GLY A 448 -37.57 2.83 24.54
N THR A 449 -37.16 2.09 25.57
CA THR A 449 -37.46 0.66 25.71
C THR A 449 -38.75 0.48 26.51
N GLY A 450 -39.69 -0.32 25.98
CA GLY A 450 -40.95 -0.68 26.64
C GLY A 450 -41.32 -2.14 26.31
N PRO A 451 -41.97 -2.89 27.23
CA PRO A 451 -42.11 -4.35 27.11
C PRO A 451 -43.31 -4.80 26.25
N ALA A 452 -43.33 -6.11 25.94
CA ALA A 452 -44.18 -6.72 24.93
C ALA A 452 -45.57 -7.20 25.41
N ALA A 453 -46.48 -7.42 24.45
CA ALA A 453 -47.68 -8.26 24.56
C ALA A 453 -47.91 -9.00 23.21
N PRO A 454 -48.66 -10.13 23.16
CA PRO A 454 -48.52 -11.11 22.07
C PRO A 454 -49.77 -11.39 21.20
N GLY A 455 -49.53 -11.97 20.02
CA GLY A 455 -50.41 -12.99 19.41
C GLY A 455 -51.23 -12.60 18.16
N ALA A 456 -51.01 -13.33 17.05
CA ALA A 456 -52.01 -13.64 16.01
C ALA A 456 -51.48 -14.65 14.97
N THR A 457 -52.24 -15.73 14.70
CA THR A 457 -52.10 -16.71 13.60
C THR A 457 -53.21 -17.79 13.77
N PRO A 458 -53.57 -18.63 12.77
CA PRO A 458 -53.25 -18.60 11.34
C PRO A 458 -54.47 -18.79 10.40
N THR A 459 -54.27 -18.65 9.09
CA THR A 459 -54.99 -19.38 8.02
C THR A 459 -53.99 -19.64 6.88
N ALA A 460 -53.60 -20.85 6.47
CA ALA A 460 -54.29 -22.12 6.18
C ALA A 460 -54.60 -22.30 4.68
N GLY A 461 -53.86 -23.19 4.02
CA GLY A 461 -54.00 -23.58 2.61
C GLY A 461 -52.97 -24.67 2.25
N SER A 462 -53.41 -25.82 1.73
CA SER A 462 -52.61 -27.05 1.57
C SER A 462 -53.43 -28.11 0.78
N PRO A 463 -52.90 -29.27 0.36
CA PRO A 463 -51.51 -29.69 0.08
C PRO A 463 -51.31 -30.20 -1.37
N GLY A 464 -50.11 -30.68 -1.73
CA GLY A 464 -49.85 -31.43 -2.98
C GLY A 464 -48.77 -32.51 -2.82
N THR A 465 -49.15 -33.79 -2.95
CA THR A 465 -48.29 -34.98 -2.92
C THR A 465 -47.33 -35.06 -4.12
N GLY A 466 -46.15 -35.70 -4.09
CA GLY A 466 -45.47 -36.49 -3.05
C GLY A 466 -44.44 -37.47 -3.66
N LYS A 467 -43.95 -38.45 -2.87
CA LYS A 467 -43.20 -39.68 -3.29
C LYS A 467 -41.68 -39.59 -3.59
N ALA A 468 -40.88 -40.08 -2.62
CA ALA A 468 -39.60 -40.80 -2.82
C ALA A 468 -39.89 -42.33 -2.82
N PRO A 469 -38.95 -43.32 -2.82
CA PRO A 469 -37.47 -43.35 -2.67
C PRO A 469 -36.77 -43.79 -4.00
N THR A 470 -35.58 -44.42 -4.18
CA THR A 470 -34.71 -45.31 -3.37
C THR A 470 -33.21 -45.29 -3.76
N THR A 471 -32.34 -45.52 -2.76
CA THR A 471 -31.02 -46.22 -2.73
C THR A 471 -30.17 -46.43 -3.99
N GLY A 472 -28.86 -46.14 -3.90
CA GLY A 472 -27.82 -46.71 -4.78
C GLY A 472 -26.39 -46.20 -4.50
N ASP A 473 -25.55 -47.04 -3.90
CA ASP A 473 -24.08 -46.95 -3.79
C ASP A 473 -23.56 -48.40 -3.94
N PRO A 474 -22.51 -48.68 -4.73
CA PRO A 474 -21.20 -48.85 -4.08
C PRO A 474 -19.95 -48.49 -4.95
N THR A 475 -19.03 -47.76 -4.31
CA THR A 475 -17.56 -48.03 -4.26
C THR A 475 -16.66 -48.11 -5.52
N LEU A 476 -15.50 -47.44 -5.38
CA LEU A 476 -14.14 -47.80 -5.84
C LEU A 476 -13.78 -47.72 -7.35
N GLY A 477 -12.63 -47.08 -7.60
CA GLY A 477 -11.91 -47.05 -8.86
C GLY A 477 -10.66 -46.15 -8.73
N ASP A 478 -9.48 -46.72 -8.90
CA ASP A 478 -8.18 -46.04 -8.88
C ASP A 478 -7.64 -45.78 -10.30
N GLY A 479 -6.73 -44.81 -10.46
CA GLY A 479 -6.09 -44.55 -11.76
C GLY A 479 -5.48 -43.17 -11.94
N THR A 480 -4.14 -43.11 -11.99
CA THR A 480 -3.36 -41.98 -12.53
C THR A 480 -2.84 -42.31 -13.93
N VAL A 481 -3.05 -41.44 -14.94
CA VAL A 481 -2.02 -41.02 -15.91
C VAL A 481 -2.43 -39.69 -16.59
N ASP A 482 -1.48 -38.99 -17.22
CA ASP A 482 -1.66 -37.83 -18.09
C ASP A 482 -2.32 -38.14 -19.47
N GLY A 483 -2.76 -37.09 -20.18
CA GLY A 483 -2.52 -37.02 -21.64
C GLY A 483 -3.67 -36.59 -22.59
N SER A 484 -3.53 -35.38 -23.16
CA SER A 484 -4.01 -34.92 -24.50
C SER A 484 -5.50 -34.90 -24.92
N ASP A 485 -5.88 -33.73 -25.45
CA ASP A 485 -6.69 -33.46 -26.66
C ASP A 485 -8.18 -33.89 -26.79
N ALA A 486 -9.03 -32.99 -26.30
CA ALA A 486 -10.07 -32.27 -27.08
C ALA A 486 -11.03 -33.01 -28.05
N THR A 487 -12.33 -32.97 -27.73
CA THR A 487 -13.37 -32.44 -28.64
C THR A 487 -14.59 -31.95 -27.81
N ALA A 488 -15.51 -31.19 -28.40
CA ALA A 488 -16.46 -30.34 -27.66
C ALA A 488 -17.94 -30.61 -27.97
N ALA A 489 -18.84 -30.29 -27.01
CA ALA A 489 -20.17 -29.69 -27.28
C ALA A 489 -20.93 -29.26 -25.99
N GLY A 490 -21.18 -27.94 -25.83
CA GLY A 490 -22.25 -27.34 -25.00
C GLY A 490 -22.18 -27.49 -23.47
N ASN A 491 -22.83 -26.65 -22.65
CA ASN A 491 -23.48 -25.36 -22.89
C ASN A 491 -23.45 -24.54 -21.59
N VAL A 492 -22.98 -23.28 -21.62
CA VAL A 492 -23.18 -22.30 -20.52
C VAL A 492 -23.53 -20.95 -21.13
N VAL A 493 -24.58 -20.30 -20.61
CA VAL A 493 -25.13 -19.06 -21.17
C VAL A 493 -24.36 -17.84 -20.67
N ALA A 494 -23.72 -17.11 -21.58
CA ALA A 494 -23.20 -15.77 -21.32
C ALA A 494 -24.27 -14.72 -21.63
N THR A 495 -24.54 -13.80 -20.69
CA THR A 495 -25.43 -12.65 -20.93
C THR A 495 -24.60 -11.47 -21.45
N THR A 496 -25.02 -10.88 -22.56
CA THR A 496 -24.30 -9.80 -23.25
C THR A 496 -24.54 -8.42 -22.64
N LEU A 497 -23.52 -7.57 -22.67
CA LEU A 497 -23.66 -6.11 -22.57
C LEU A 497 -23.17 -5.49 -23.90
N PRO A 498 -23.82 -4.41 -24.39
CA PRO A 498 -23.51 -3.83 -25.69
C PRO A 498 -22.20 -3.03 -25.67
N ALA A 499 -21.53 -2.93 -26.82
CA ALA A 499 -20.27 -2.23 -26.99
C ALA A 499 -20.40 -1.06 -27.98
N ASP A 500 -20.09 0.14 -27.50
CA ASP A 500 -19.57 1.29 -28.29
C ASP A 500 -19.20 2.43 -27.31
N ALA A 501 -18.25 3.34 -27.58
CA ALA A 501 -17.33 3.46 -28.72
C ALA A 501 -16.01 4.15 -28.33
N GLY A 502 -14.94 3.87 -29.10
CA GLY A 502 -13.97 4.88 -29.53
C GLY A 502 -12.94 5.47 -28.54
N SER A 503 -11.80 4.78 -28.34
CA SER A 503 -10.54 5.44 -27.90
C SER A 503 -9.26 4.80 -28.46
N GLY A 504 -9.26 4.40 -29.74
CA GLY A 504 -8.03 4.06 -30.47
C GLY A 504 -7.33 5.31 -31.02
N PRO A 505 -6.00 5.31 -31.23
CA PRO A 505 -5.32 6.42 -31.88
C PRO A 505 -5.80 6.57 -33.34
N PRO A 506 -5.91 7.81 -33.89
CA PRO A 506 -6.34 8.01 -35.27
C PRO A 506 -5.46 7.26 -36.27
N ALA A 507 -6.05 6.68 -37.32
CA ALA A 507 -5.32 5.87 -38.31
C ALA A 507 -4.13 6.60 -38.98
N ALA A 508 -4.19 7.93 -39.07
CA ALA A 508 -3.07 8.76 -39.54
C ALA A 508 -1.80 8.62 -38.69
N LEU A 509 -1.92 8.45 -37.37
CA LEU A 509 -0.78 8.20 -36.47
C LEU A 509 -0.18 6.81 -36.71
N THR A 510 -1.01 5.79 -36.97
CA THR A 510 -0.55 4.43 -37.29
C THR A 510 0.25 4.42 -38.60
N VAL A 511 -0.24 5.12 -39.63
CA VAL A 511 0.48 5.30 -40.91
C VAL A 511 1.80 6.04 -40.71
N LEU A 512 1.82 7.10 -39.89
CA LEU A 512 3.04 7.86 -39.61
C LEU A 512 4.12 7.01 -38.90
N VAL A 513 3.73 6.18 -37.94
CA VAL A 513 4.65 5.26 -37.22
C VAL A 513 5.23 4.21 -38.18
N ILE A 514 4.42 3.64 -39.07
CA ILE A 514 4.88 2.68 -40.09
C ILE A 514 5.85 3.35 -41.07
N ALA A 515 5.57 4.58 -41.51
CA ALA A 515 6.45 5.34 -42.40
C ALA A 515 7.81 5.68 -41.73
N LEU A 516 7.81 6.05 -40.45
CA LEU A 516 9.03 6.34 -39.69
C LEU A 516 9.88 5.08 -39.46
N LEU A 517 9.25 3.93 -39.19
CA LEU A 517 9.96 2.64 -39.10
C LEU A 517 10.59 2.23 -40.44
N ALA A 518 9.89 2.42 -41.55
CA ALA A 518 10.43 2.15 -42.89
C ALA A 518 11.65 3.05 -43.21
N LEU A 519 11.59 4.34 -42.88
CA LEU A 519 12.71 5.27 -43.02
C LEU A 519 13.92 4.87 -42.15
N ALA A 520 13.69 4.49 -40.89
CA ALA A 520 14.75 4.05 -39.98
C ALA A 520 15.49 2.80 -40.46
N LEU A 521 14.81 1.88 -41.15
CA LEU A 521 15.39 0.65 -41.71
C LEU A 521 16.14 0.88 -43.04
N LEU A 522 15.71 1.85 -43.85
CA LEU A 522 16.30 2.07 -45.19
C LEU A 522 17.55 2.97 -45.17
N VAL A 523 17.64 3.95 -44.26
CA VAL A 523 18.76 4.91 -44.20
C VAL A 523 20.13 4.23 -43.96
N PRO A 524 20.29 3.24 -43.03
CA PRO A 524 21.57 2.57 -42.82
C PRO A 524 22.09 1.81 -44.06
N ALA A 525 21.19 1.25 -44.87
CA ALA A 525 21.55 0.45 -46.05
C ALA A 525 22.04 1.31 -47.23
N GLY A 526 21.54 2.54 -47.37
CA GLY A 526 21.94 3.46 -48.45
C GLY A 526 23.34 4.03 -48.28
N VAL A 527 23.66 4.55 -47.09
CA VAL A 527 24.92 5.27 -46.83
C VAL A 527 26.14 4.34 -46.92
N GLY A 528 26.02 3.10 -46.44
CA GLY A 528 27.10 2.11 -46.51
C GLY A 528 27.55 1.77 -47.94
N ARG A 529 26.61 1.69 -48.90
CA ARG A 529 26.94 1.43 -50.32
C ARG A 529 27.63 2.61 -51.01
N TRP A 530 27.33 3.85 -50.61
CA TRP A 530 27.95 5.04 -51.22
C TRP A 530 29.42 5.22 -50.81
N LEU A 531 29.79 4.87 -49.57
CA LEU A 531 31.15 5.05 -49.06
C LEU A 531 32.16 3.98 -49.53
N VAL A 532 31.69 2.77 -49.88
CA VAL A 532 32.56 1.70 -50.41
C VAL A 532 32.93 1.95 -51.88
N GLY A 533 32.03 2.53 -52.68
CA GLY A 533 32.21 2.76 -54.12
C GLY A 533 33.24 3.82 -54.53
N ARG A 534 34.11 4.27 -53.61
CA ARG A 534 35.09 5.35 -53.87
C ARG A 534 36.54 5.02 -53.48
N ARG A 535 36.85 3.74 -53.25
CA ARG A 535 38.23 3.22 -53.06
C ARG A 535 38.46 1.97 -53.92
N GLY A 536 38.83 2.19 -55.18
CA GLY A 536 39.18 1.15 -56.15
C GLY A 536 39.27 1.75 -57.55
N GLY A 537 40.49 1.94 -58.06
CA GLY A 537 40.72 2.71 -59.29
C GLY A 537 42.19 3.06 -59.52
N THR A 538 43.07 2.05 -59.44
CA THR A 538 44.44 2.06 -60.01
C THR A 538 44.37 2.18 -61.55
N PRO A 539 45.43 2.66 -62.23
CA PRO A 539 46.72 1.94 -62.32
C PRO A 539 47.67 2.12 -61.13
#